data_AF-A0A520J652-F1
#
_entry.id   AF-A0A520J652-F1
#
_cell.length_a   1.000
_cell.length_b   1.000
_cell.length_c   1.000
_cell.angle_alpha   90.00
_cell.angle_beta   90.00
_cell.angle_gamma   90.00
#
_symmetry.space_group_name_H-M   'P 1'
#
loop_
_entity.id
_entity.type
_entity.pdbx_description
1 polymer ?
#
loop_
_entity_poly.entity_id
_entity_poly.type
_entity_poly.pdbx_seq_one_letter_code
_entity_poly.pdbx_strand_id
1 'polypeptide(L)'
;MKGVRIALLYTTLGILWITLGDHLMESLQMHVDPWLFALVDSVKGILYIFVTGILLFLIMKKIGVNEVESVRMGEVLNKVNNLVSITDLQHSITWANQAFLNFTGYSSVEVIGKTHAELLHGPKTDQKVIKDTVEKVLAREGTSAEVVNYKKNGELYWTQFTLTPLFNKSGKIESFISVENIITERKQREEELVIKDAKLKAISWLNSHEIRKPVASILAITALIDAEYDTADLPKLIELLQSCTLELDHIIHVINDEVSSK
;
A
#
# COMPACT_ATOMS: atom_id res chain seq x y z
N MET A 1 -13.70 -12.80 -26.04
CA MET A 1 -12.94 -13.08 -27.28
C MET A 1 -12.13 -14.39 -27.29
N LYS A 2 -11.58 -14.87 -26.16
CA LYS A 2 -10.74 -16.09 -26.13
C LYS A 2 -11.51 -17.38 -26.48
N GLY A 3 -12.75 -17.54 -25.99
CA GLY A 3 -13.59 -18.72 -26.28
C GLY A 3 -13.93 -18.90 -27.77
N VAL A 4 -14.21 -17.80 -28.47
CA VAL A 4 -14.51 -17.82 -29.92
C VAL A 4 -13.31 -18.31 -30.73
N ARG A 5 -12.09 -17.90 -30.37
CA ARG A 5 -10.86 -18.36 -31.05
C ARG A 5 -10.62 -19.86 -30.86
N ILE A 6 -10.92 -20.39 -29.68
CA ILE A 6 -10.80 -21.82 -29.38
C ILE A 6 -11.82 -22.62 -30.18
N ALA A 7 -13.08 -22.17 -30.22
CA ALA A 7 -14.14 -22.81 -31.00
C ALA A 7 -13.81 -22.83 -32.51
N LEU A 8 -13.30 -21.72 -33.05
CA LEU A 8 -12.87 -21.65 -34.45
C LEU A 8 -11.72 -22.63 -34.74
N LEU A 9 -10.69 -22.65 -33.90
CA LEU A 9 -9.54 -23.55 -34.08
C LEU A 9 -9.97 -25.03 -34.07
N TYR A 10 -10.86 -25.39 -33.15
CA TYR A 10 -11.39 -26.75 -33.03
C TYR A 10 -12.24 -27.13 -34.26
N THR A 11 -13.08 -26.22 -34.74
CA THR A 11 -13.90 -26.41 -35.94
C THR A 11 -13.04 -26.60 -37.18
N THR A 12 -11.99 -25.77 -37.35
CA THR A 12 -11.06 -25.91 -38.48
C THR A 12 -10.28 -27.22 -38.45
N LEU A 13 -9.83 -27.65 -37.26
CA LEU A 13 -9.11 -28.91 -37.10
C LEU A 13 -10.01 -30.11 -37.39
N GLY A 14 -11.28 -30.05 -36.97
CA GLY A 14 -12.29 -31.07 -37.24
C GLY A 14 -12.61 -31.19 -38.73
N ILE A 15 -12.86 -30.08 -39.42
CA ILE A 15 -13.10 -30.07 -40.87
C ILE A 15 -11.90 -30.66 -41.61
N LEU A 16 -10.69 -30.21 -41.28
CA LEU A 16 -9.46 -30.68 -41.92
C LEU A 16 -9.26 -32.19 -41.72
N TRP A 17 -9.52 -32.69 -40.51
CA TRP A 17 -9.43 -34.12 -40.17
C TRP A 17 -10.42 -34.97 -40.97
N ILE A 18 -11.66 -34.50 -41.09
CA ILE A 18 -12.71 -35.18 -41.87
C ILE A 18 -12.28 -35.22 -43.34
N THR A 19 -11.97 -34.07 -43.95
CA THR A 19 -11.66 -33.99 -45.38
C THR A 19 -10.40 -34.78 -45.77
N LEU A 20 -9.32 -34.67 -44.99
CA LEU A 20 -8.09 -35.41 -45.26
C LEU A 20 -8.27 -36.90 -45.00
N GLY A 21 -8.97 -37.21 -43.90
CA GLY A 21 -9.23 -38.59 -43.53
C GLY A 21 -10.12 -39.28 -44.54
N ASP A 22 -11.10 -38.60 -45.13
CA ASP A 22 -12.01 -39.19 -46.11
C ASP A 22 -11.30 -39.41 -47.45
N HIS A 23 -10.48 -38.45 -47.89
CA HIS A 23 -9.62 -38.63 -49.06
C HIS A 23 -8.60 -39.76 -48.91
N LEU A 24 -8.01 -39.93 -47.72
CA LEU A 24 -7.13 -41.06 -47.44
C LEU A 24 -7.88 -42.38 -47.57
N MET A 25 -9.11 -42.45 -47.06
CA MET A 25 -9.94 -43.64 -47.16
C MET A 25 -10.34 -43.96 -48.60
N GLU A 26 -10.75 -42.97 -49.38
CA GLU A 26 -11.03 -43.13 -50.81
C GLU A 26 -9.82 -43.71 -51.57
N SER A 27 -8.60 -43.26 -51.25
CA SER A 27 -7.37 -43.76 -51.89
C SER A 27 -7.06 -45.22 -51.53
N LEU A 28 -7.47 -45.68 -50.35
CA LEU A 28 -7.23 -47.02 -49.84
C LEU A 28 -8.31 -48.03 -50.27
N GLN A 29 -9.50 -47.56 -50.67
CA GLN A 29 -10.68 -48.40 -50.93
C GLN A 29 -10.46 -49.46 -52.02
N MET A 30 -9.59 -49.23 -52.99
CA MET A 30 -9.30 -50.19 -54.08
C MET A 30 -8.16 -51.18 -53.77
N HIS A 31 -7.44 -51.02 -52.67
CA HIS A 31 -6.19 -51.76 -52.40
C HIS A 31 -6.23 -52.59 -51.11
N VAL A 32 -7.34 -52.63 -50.39
CA VAL A 32 -7.43 -53.16 -49.02
C VAL A 32 -8.70 -54.01 -48.85
N ASP A 33 -8.61 -55.12 -48.12
CA ASP A 33 -9.75 -55.97 -47.81
C ASP A 33 -10.87 -55.19 -47.08
N PRO A 34 -12.16 -55.46 -47.38
CA PRO A 34 -13.29 -54.72 -46.79
C PRO A 34 -13.32 -54.71 -45.26
N TRP A 35 -12.93 -55.82 -44.63
CA TRP A 35 -12.85 -55.92 -43.17
C TRP A 35 -11.74 -55.02 -42.59
N LEU A 36 -10.57 -55.00 -43.24
CA LEU A 36 -9.44 -54.19 -42.80
C LEU A 36 -9.73 -52.69 -43.01
N PHE A 37 -10.44 -52.33 -44.08
CA PHE A 37 -10.91 -50.97 -44.32
C PHE A 37 -11.82 -50.45 -43.20
N ALA A 38 -12.84 -51.24 -42.80
CA ALA A 38 -13.76 -50.88 -41.72
C ALA A 38 -13.05 -50.71 -40.36
N LEU A 39 -12.00 -51.52 -40.12
CA LEU A 39 -11.18 -51.42 -38.92
C LEU A 39 -10.38 -50.11 -38.91
N VAL A 40 -9.73 -49.74 -40.02
CA VAL A 40 -8.98 -48.48 -40.15
C VAL A 40 -9.90 -47.27 -39.95
N ASP A 41 -11.14 -47.31 -40.44
CA ASP A 41 -12.11 -46.22 -40.28
C ASP A 41 -12.52 -46.03 -38.83
N SER A 42 -12.80 -47.14 -38.15
CA SER A 42 -13.11 -47.13 -36.72
C SER A 42 -11.93 -46.60 -35.89
N VAL A 43 -10.70 -47.00 -36.21
CA VAL A 43 -9.48 -46.52 -35.54
C VAL A 43 -9.24 -45.03 -35.79
N LYS A 44 -9.47 -44.53 -37.00
CA LYS A 44 -9.41 -43.09 -37.34
C LYS A 44 -10.36 -42.28 -36.46
N GLY A 45 -11.61 -42.74 -36.28
CA GLY A 45 -12.59 -42.09 -35.42
C GLY A 45 -12.17 -42.07 -33.95
N ILE A 46 -11.67 -43.20 -33.43
CA ILE A 46 -11.18 -43.29 -32.04
C ILE A 46 -9.98 -42.36 -31.82
N LEU A 47 -9.05 -42.33 -32.78
CA LEU A 47 -7.85 -41.48 -32.74
C LEU A 47 -8.24 -40.00 -32.70
N TYR A 48 -9.26 -39.58 -33.46
CA TYR A 48 -9.77 -38.22 -33.44
C TYR A 48 -10.30 -37.82 -32.06
N ILE A 49 -11.13 -38.66 -31.44
CA ILE A 49 -11.69 -38.41 -30.11
C ILE A 49 -10.56 -38.27 -29.09
N PHE A 50 -9.54 -39.15 -29.17
CA PHE A 50 -8.41 -39.12 -28.24
C PHE A 50 -7.57 -37.85 -28.38
N VAL A 51 -7.19 -37.49 -29.62
CA VAL A 51 -6.37 -36.30 -29.91
C VAL A 51 -7.11 -35.03 -29.51
N THR A 52 -8.39 -34.92 -29.88
CA THR A 52 -9.19 -33.72 -29.58
C THR A 52 -9.52 -33.61 -28.09
N GLY A 53 -9.72 -34.73 -27.40
CA GLY A 53 -9.87 -34.78 -25.94
C GLY A 53 -8.62 -34.30 -25.20
N ILE A 54 -7.43 -34.76 -25.61
CA ILE A 54 -6.15 -34.30 -25.05
C ILE A 54 -5.95 -32.80 -25.31
N LEU A 55 -6.22 -32.33 -26.54
CA LEU A 55 -6.09 -30.92 -26.89
C LEU A 55 -6.99 -30.04 -26.01
N LEU A 56 -8.26 -30.44 -25.83
CA LEU A 56 -9.20 -29.74 -24.98
C LEU A 56 -8.75 -29.73 -23.51
N PHE A 57 -8.26 -30.87 -23.01
CA PHE A 57 -7.66 -30.96 -21.67
C PHE A 57 -6.48 -30.00 -21.50
N LEU A 58 -5.56 -29.93 -22.45
CA LEU A 58 -4.40 -29.03 -22.40
C LEU A 58 -4.81 -27.55 -22.42
N ILE A 59 -5.80 -27.20 -23.25
CA ILE A 59 -6.34 -25.84 -23.33
C ILE A 59 -7.02 -25.47 -22.00
N MET A 60 -7.88 -26.33 -21.47
CA MET A 60 -8.56 -26.10 -20.18
C MET A 60 -7.54 -25.98 -19.04
N LYS A 61 -6.54 -26.86 -19.00
CA LYS A 61 -5.47 -26.80 -18.00
C LYS A 61 -4.72 -25.47 -18.07
N LYS A 62 -4.37 -25.00 -19.27
CA LYS A 62 -3.69 -23.71 -19.46
C LYS A 62 -4.55 -22.52 -19.07
N ILE A 63 -5.85 -22.56 -19.36
CA ILE A 63 -6.77 -21.48 -18.97
C ILE A 63 -6.95 -21.46 -17.45
N GLY A 64 -7.21 -22.61 -16.83
CA GLY A 64 -7.39 -22.73 -15.39
C GLY A 64 -6.18 -22.28 -14.58
N VAL A 65 -4.95 -22.57 -15.03
CA VAL A 65 -3.74 -22.08 -14.35
C VAL A 65 -3.65 -20.55 -14.35
N ASN A 66 -3.92 -19.90 -15.48
CA ASN A 66 -3.87 -18.43 -15.56
C ASN A 66 -4.98 -17.76 -14.74
N GLU A 67 -6.14 -18.41 -14.66
CA GLU A 67 -7.28 -17.92 -13.87
C GLU A 67 -7.01 -18.05 -12.37
N VAL A 68 -6.46 -19.18 -11.93
CA VAL A 68 -6.03 -19.40 -10.54
C VAL A 68 -4.93 -18.43 -10.13
N GLU A 69 -3.93 -18.16 -10.98
CA GLU A 69 -2.89 -17.17 -10.69
C GLU A 69 -3.45 -15.73 -10.60
N SER A 70 -4.39 -15.38 -11.47
CA SER A 70 -5.04 -14.05 -11.45
C SER A 70 -5.91 -13.87 -10.21
N VAL A 71 -6.67 -14.90 -9.82
CA VAL A 71 -7.48 -14.91 -8.60
C VAL A 71 -6.58 -14.82 -7.38
N ARG A 72 -5.50 -15.60 -7.31
CA ARG A 72 -4.55 -15.60 -6.19
C ARG A 72 -3.82 -14.27 -6.05
N MET A 73 -3.41 -13.65 -7.16
CA MET A 73 -2.83 -12.30 -7.14
C MET A 73 -3.87 -11.27 -6.66
N GLY A 74 -5.12 -11.36 -7.14
CA GLY A 74 -6.22 -10.52 -6.66
C GLY A 74 -6.47 -10.67 -5.17
N GLU A 75 -6.43 -11.90 -4.64
CA GLU A 75 -6.56 -12.18 -3.20
C GLU A 75 -5.39 -11.65 -2.37
N VAL A 76 -4.15 -11.82 -2.83
CA VAL A 76 -2.96 -11.29 -2.13
C VAL A 76 -3.02 -9.76 -2.09
N LEU A 77 -3.40 -9.11 -3.20
CA LEU A 77 -3.57 -7.66 -3.26
C LEU A 77 -4.77 -7.16 -2.46
N ASN A 78 -5.79 -7.98 -2.25
CA ASN A 78 -6.96 -7.63 -1.42
C ASN A 78 -6.75 -7.92 0.09
N LYS A 79 -5.84 -8.82 0.45
CA LYS A 79 -5.56 -9.17 1.86
C LYS A 79 -4.69 -8.15 2.57
N VAL A 80 -3.94 -7.34 1.83
CA VAL A 80 -3.30 -6.14 2.36
C VAL A 80 -4.24 -4.98 2.04
N ASN A 81 -4.55 -4.10 3.00
CA ASN A 81 -5.40 -2.91 2.81
C ASN A 81 -4.72 -1.84 1.94
N ASN A 82 -4.08 -2.27 0.86
CA ASN A 82 -3.33 -1.44 -0.05
C ASN A 82 -4.23 -1.05 -1.21
N LEU A 83 -4.20 0.23 -1.56
CA LEU A 83 -4.84 0.69 -2.77
C LEU A 83 -3.90 0.38 -3.93
N VAL A 84 -4.42 -0.25 -4.97
CA VAL A 84 -3.62 -0.67 -6.12
C VAL A 84 -4.25 -0.14 -7.38
N SER A 85 -3.42 0.50 -8.22
CA SER A 85 -3.82 1.01 -9.52
C SER A 85 -2.77 0.68 -10.58
N ILE A 86 -3.22 0.56 -11.83
CA ILE A 86 -2.35 0.38 -13.00
C ILE A 86 -2.58 1.58 -13.91
N THR A 87 -1.50 2.15 -14.42
CA THR A 87 -1.56 3.28 -15.37
C THR A 87 -0.89 2.95 -16.70
N ASP A 88 -1.31 3.63 -17.76
CA ASP A 88 -0.60 3.64 -19.03
C ASP A 88 0.68 4.51 -18.97
N LEU A 89 1.33 4.68 -20.12
CA LEU A 89 2.55 5.51 -20.28
C LEU A 89 2.28 7.00 -20.10
N GLN A 90 1.03 7.44 -20.14
CA GLN A 90 0.59 8.81 -19.86
C GLN A 90 0.16 8.98 -18.40
N HIS A 91 0.40 7.98 -17.54
CA HIS A 91 0.00 7.95 -16.14
C HIS A 91 -1.52 8.02 -15.91
N SER A 92 -2.31 7.69 -16.95
CA SER A 92 -3.76 7.57 -16.83
C SER A 92 -4.12 6.18 -16.32
N ILE A 93 -5.02 6.12 -15.33
CA ILE A 93 -5.39 4.87 -14.68
C ILE A 93 -6.20 4.00 -15.66
N THR A 94 -5.72 2.79 -15.90
CA THR A 94 -6.37 1.78 -16.76
C THR A 94 -7.05 0.69 -15.96
N TRP A 95 -6.72 0.56 -14.67
CA TRP A 95 -7.35 -0.36 -13.74
C TRP A 95 -7.08 0.05 -12.29
N ALA A 96 -8.03 -0.21 -11.39
CA ALA A 96 -7.86 -0.05 -9.95
C ALA A 96 -8.56 -1.17 -9.18
N ASN A 97 -8.01 -1.58 -8.04
CA ASN A 97 -8.61 -2.62 -7.20
C ASN A 97 -9.81 -2.08 -6.40
N GLN A 98 -10.60 -2.99 -5.82
CA GLN A 98 -11.78 -2.61 -5.04
C GLN A 98 -11.42 -1.80 -3.79
N ALA A 99 -10.26 -2.07 -3.17
CA ALA A 99 -9.78 -1.32 -2.02
C ALA A 99 -9.56 0.17 -2.37
N PHE A 100 -8.94 0.46 -3.52
CA PHE A 100 -8.78 1.82 -4.03
C PHE A 100 -10.13 2.51 -4.20
N LEU A 101 -11.09 1.87 -4.88
CA LEU A 101 -12.40 2.45 -5.14
C LEU A 101 -13.18 2.72 -3.85
N ASN A 102 -13.22 1.74 -2.96
CA ASN A 102 -13.93 1.84 -1.68
C ASN A 102 -13.34 2.91 -0.78
N PHE A 103 -12.01 2.98 -0.67
CA PHE A 103 -11.35 3.91 0.24
C PHE A 103 -11.39 5.36 -0.28
N THR A 104 -11.14 5.56 -1.57
CA THR A 104 -11.12 6.91 -2.17
C THR A 104 -12.51 7.46 -2.42
N GLY A 105 -13.52 6.59 -2.54
CA GLY A 105 -14.91 6.95 -2.83
C GLY A 105 -15.19 7.22 -4.31
N TYR A 106 -14.23 6.99 -5.20
CA TYR A 106 -14.44 7.07 -6.65
C TYR A 106 -14.97 5.74 -7.20
N SER A 107 -15.88 5.85 -8.18
CA SER A 107 -16.32 4.68 -8.95
C SER A 107 -15.33 4.33 -10.06
N SER A 108 -15.33 3.07 -10.51
CA SER A 108 -14.43 2.65 -11.60
C SER A 108 -14.58 3.52 -12.85
N VAL A 109 -15.79 3.94 -13.21
CA VAL A 109 -16.05 4.79 -14.38
C VAL A 109 -15.41 6.18 -14.25
N GLU A 110 -15.31 6.72 -13.03
CA GLU A 110 -14.69 8.02 -12.76
C GLU A 110 -13.16 7.94 -12.72
N VAL A 111 -12.61 6.79 -12.35
CA VAL A 111 -11.17 6.58 -12.20
C VAL A 111 -10.50 6.29 -13.54
N ILE A 112 -11.15 5.53 -14.42
CA ILE A 112 -10.52 5.08 -15.67
C ILE A 112 -10.28 6.26 -16.63
N GLY A 113 -9.05 6.35 -17.14
CA GLY A 113 -8.61 7.43 -18.03
C GLY A 113 -8.23 8.72 -17.31
N LYS A 114 -8.26 8.74 -15.96
CA LYS A 114 -7.83 9.88 -15.15
C LYS A 114 -6.47 9.63 -14.52
N THR A 115 -5.73 10.70 -14.26
CA THR A 115 -4.47 10.64 -13.52
C THR A 115 -4.70 10.72 -12.01
N HIS A 116 -3.75 10.22 -11.20
CA HIS A 116 -3.79 10.41 -9.74
C HIS A 116 -3.80 11.89 -9.36
N ALA A 117 -3.18 12.76 -10.17
CA ALA A 117 -3.18 14.20 -9.94
C ALA A 117 -4.55 14.86 -10.08
N GLU A 118 -5.37 14.40 -11.04
CA GLU A 118 -6.73 14.91 -11.21
C GLU A 118 -7.68 14.45 -10.10
N LEU A 119 -7.43 13.27 -9.50
CA LEU A 119 -8.34 12.64 -8.55
C LEU A 119 -7.95 12.87 -7.09
N LEU A 120 -6.67 12.66 -6.76
CA LEU A 120 -6.21 12.49 -5.39
C LEU A 120 -5.33 13.64 -4.89
N HIS A 121 -4.74 14.43 -5.78
CA HIS A 121 -3.84 15.50 -5.34
C HIS A 121 -4.63 16.74 -4.92
N GLY A 122 -4.12 17.44 -3.92
CA GLY A 122 -4.69 18.69 -3.42
C GLY A 122 -3.64 19.63 -2.85
N PRO A 123 -4.03 20.67 -2.09
CA PRO A 123 -3.14 21.77 -1.72
C PRO A 123 -1.90 21.36 -0.92
N LYS A 124 -1.99 20.30 -0.12
CA LYS A 124 -0.88 19.77 0.70
C LYS A 124 -0.09 18.63 0.02
N THR A 125 -0.45 18.26 -1.20
CA THR A 125 0.27 17.21 -1.93
C THR A 125 1.58 17.77 -2.48
N ASP A 126 2.71 17.21 -2.02
CA ASP A 126 4.04 17.62 -2.48
C ASP A 126 4.32 17.08 -3.90
N GLN A 127 4.15 17.95 -4.90
CA GLN A 127 4.39 17.61 -6.30
C GLN A 127 5.86 17.31 -6.60
N LYS A 128 6.81 17.84 -5.80
CA LYS A 128 8.23 17.56 -5.99
C LYS A 128 8.53 16.10 -5.65
N VAL A 129 8.00 15.62 -4.52
CA VAL A 129 8.16 14.20 -4.11
C VAL A 129 7.62 13.26 -5.18
N ILE A 130 6.47 13.57 -5.77
CA ILE A 130 5.87 12.78 -6.85
C ILE A 130 6.79 12.78 -8.08
N LYS A 131 7.25 13.95 -8.52
CA LYS A 131 8.11 14.09 -9.69
C LYS A 131 9.43 13.33 -9.51
N ASP A 132 10.10 13.52 -8.38
CA ASP A 132 11.35 12.84 -8.04
C ASP A 132 11.16 11.31 -8.02
N THR A 133 9.99 10.84 -7.57
CA THR A 133 9.65 9.41 -7.57
C THR A 133 9.48 8.87 -8.98
N VAL A 134 8.78 9.59 -9.87
CA VAL A 134 8.63 9.19 -11.27
C VAL A 134 9.98 9.12 -11.98
N GLU A 135 10.86 10.10 -11.75
CA GLU A 135 12.21 10.13 -12.33
C GLU A 135 13.05 8.90 -11.88
N LYS A 136 13.02 8.56 -10.59
CA LYS A 136 13.71 7.37 -10.05
C LYS A 136 13.17 6.06 -10.63
N VAL A 137 11.86 5.95 -10.83
CA VAL A 137 11.26 4.77 -11.47
C VAL A 137 11.78 4.59 -12.89
N LEU A 138 11.88 5.67 -13.65
CA LEU A 138 12.42 5.65 -15.01
C LEU A 138 13.91 5.27 -15.03
N ALA A 139 14.66 5.63 -13.97
CA ALA A 139 16.04 5.22 -13.75
C ALA A 139 16.20 3.77 -13.24
N ARG A 140 15.11 3.02 -13.04
CA ARG A 140 15.08 1.65 -12.49
C ARG A 140 15.59 1.54 -11.04
N GLU A 141 15.43 2.60 -10.27
CA GLU A 141 15.76 2.61 -8.84
C GLU A 141 14.53 2.19 -8.01
N GLY A 142 14.78 1.65 -6.81
CA GLY A 142 13.71 1.35 -5.87
C GLY A 142 13.03 2.64 -5.40
N THR A 143 11.70 2.70 -5.50
CA THR A 143 10.96 3.91 -5.11
C THR A 143 9.92 3.64 -4.03
N SER A 144 10.01 4.41 -2.96
CA SER A 144 9.00 4.51 -1.91
C SER A 144 8.95 5.95 -1.47
N ALA A 145 7.77 6.54 -1.49
CA ALA A 145 7.56 7.93 -1.13
C ALA A 145 6.28 8.09 -0.33
N GLU A 146 6.27 9.07 0.57
CA GLU A 146 5.09 9.42 1.37
C GLU A 146 4.51 10.72 0.84
N VAL A 147 3.19 10.74 0.61
CA VAL A 147 2.49 11.92 0.11
C VAL A 147 1.11 12.04 0.75
N VAL A 148 0.59 13.25 0.74
CA VAL A 148 -0.77 13.56 1.14
C VAL A 148 -1.69 13.45 -0.08
N ASN A 149 -2.76 12.67 0.05
CA ASN A 149 -3.83 12.53 -0.93
C ASN A 149 -5.18 12.92 -0.33
N TYR A 150 -6.16 13.08 -1.21
CA TYR A 150 -7.52 13.49 -0.89
C TYR A 150 -8.50 12.48 -1.48
N LYS A 151 -9.48 12.08 -0.68
CA LYS A 151 -10.62 11.29 -1.17
C LYS A 151 -11.58 12.19 -1.96
N LYS A 152 -12.54 11.58 -2.65
CA LYS A 152 -13.60 12.30 -3.40
C LYS A 152 -14.38 13.30 -2.55
N ASN A 153 -14.55 13.02 -1.26
CA ASN A 153 -15.23 13.91 -0.31
C ASN A 153 -14.34 15.04 0.23
N GLY A 154 -13.07 15.13 -0.21
CA GLY A 154 -12.09 16.11 0.26
C GLY A 154 -11.35 15.72 1.55
N GLU A 155 -11.60 14.54 2.12
CA GLU A 155 -10.89 14.07 3.32
C GLU A 155 -9.42 13.78 2.97
N LEU A 156 -8.53 14.36 3.77
CA LEU A 156 -7.09 14.22 3.65
C LEU A 156 -6.61 12.90 4.27
N TYR A 157 -5.73 12.18 3.58
CA TYR A 157 -5.04 11.02 4.12
C TYR A 157 -3.57 10.98 3.69
N TRP A 158 -2.73 10.41 4.54
CA TRP A 158 -1.34 10.11 4.20
C TRP A 158 -1.25 8.73 3.57
N THR A 159 -0.53 8.65 2.47
CA THR A 159 -0.21 7.41 1.78
C THR A 159 1.30 7.27 1.60
N GLN A 160 1.80 6.06 1.77
CA GLN A 160 3.11 5.67 1.30
C GLN A 160 2.91 4.86 0.03
N PHE A 161 3.46 5.33 -1.08
CA PHE A 161 3.29 4.68 -2.38
C PHE A 161 4.60 4.19 -2.96
N THR A 162 4.50 3.10 -3.71
CA THR A 162 5.57 2.54 -4.53
C THR A 162 5.07 2.43 -5.96
N LEU A 163 5.88 2.91 -6.90
CA LEU A 163 5.59 2.88 -8.33
C LEU A 163 6.55 1.90 -9.02
N THR A 164 6.01 0.92 -9.73
CA THR A 164 6.77 -0.15 -10.39
C THR A 164 6.48 -0.18 -11.89
N PRO A 165 7.49 -0.14 -12.77
CA PRO A 165 7.28 -0.26 -14.21
C PRO A 165 7.04 -1.71 -14.60
N LEU A 166 6.06 -1.94 -15.46
CA LEU A 166 5.82 -3.21 -16.13
C LEU A 166 6.42 -3.18 -17.52
N PHE A 167 7.08 -4.28 -17.90
CA PHE A 167 7.77 -4.40 -19.17
C PHE A 167 7.05 -5.39 -20.09
N ASN A 168 6.96 -5.03 -21.36
CA ASN A 168 6.52 -5.96 -22.39
C ASN A 168 7.62 -6.99 -22.73
N LYS A 169 7.28 -7.94 -23.61
CA LYS A 169 8.20 -9.00 -24.07
C LYS A 169 9.47 -8.48 -24.76
N SER A 170 9.46 -7.23 -25.24
CA SER A 170 10.60 -6.58 -25.88
C SER A 170 11.47 -5.79 -24.88
N GLY A 171 11.16 -5.84 -23.58
CA GLY A 171 11.90 -5.14 -22.54
C GLY A 171 11.61 -3.63 -22.46
N LYS A 172 10.58 -3.14 -23.17
CA LYS A 172 10.12 -1.74 -23.09
C LYS A 172 9.04 -1.62 -22.03
N ILE A 173 8.99 -0.47 -21.36
CA ILE A 173 7.91 -0.17 -20.40
C ILE A 173 6.58 -0.14 -21.15
N GLU A 174 5.58 -0.83 -20.60
CA GLU A 174 4.21 -0.93 -21.13
C GLU A 174 3.21 -0.19 -20.25
N SER A 175 3.40 -0.25 -18.93
CA SER A 175 2.50 0.34 -17.94
C SER A 175 3.21 0.51 -16.61
N PHE A 176 2.55 1.13 -15.63
CA PHE A 176 3.05 1.23 -14.26
C PHE A 176 2.03 0.67 -13.27
N ILE A 177 2.51 0.03 -12.20
CA ILE A 177 1.69 -0.35 -11.04
C ILE A 177 2.01 0.62 -9.91
N SER A 178 0.99 1.23 -9.32
CA SER A 178 1.08 1.94 -8.05
C SER A 178 0.50 1.08 -6.94
N VAL A 179 1.24 0.93 -5.85
CA VAL A 179 0.78 0.31 -4.60
C VAL A 179 0.87 1.34 -3.49
N GLU A 180 -0.25 1.62 -2.84
CA GLU A 180 -0.43 2.66 -1.84
C GLU A 180 -0.83 2.05 -0.49
N ASN A 181 -0.03 2.32 0.54
CA ASN A 181 -0.30 1.95 1.92
C ASN A 181 -0.80 3.19 2.68
N ILE A 182 -1.98 3.12 3.28
CA ILE A 182 -2.48 4.22 4.12
C ILE A 182 -1.67 4.26 5.41
N ILE A 183 -1.10 5.42 5.72
CA ILE A 183 -0.24 5.63 6.89
C ILE A 183 -0.74 6.78 7.78
N THR A 184 -1.97 7.28 7.56
CA THR A 184 -2.55 8.38 8.35
C THR A 184 -2.50 8.12 9.85
N GLU A 185 -2.94 6.96 10.31
CA GLU A 185 -2.92 6.60 11.74
C GLU A 185 -1.50 6.49 12.29
N ARG A 186 -0.54 6.04 11.47
CA ARG A 186 0.87 5.98 11.86
C ARG A 186 1.41 7.40 12.05
N LYS A 187 1.15 8.31 11.11
CA LYS A 187 1.56 9.72 11.18
C LYS A 187 0.96 10.44 12.39
N GLN A 188 -0.32 10.22 12.66
CA GLN A 188 -0.99 10.80 13.83
C GLN A 188 -0.35 10.32 15.15
N ARG A 189 -0.03 9.02 15.25
CA ARG A 189 0.66 8.48 16.43
C ARG A 189 2.08 9.01 16.57
N GLU A 190 2.83 9.13 15.47
CA GLU A 190 4.16 9.73 15.46
C GLU A 190 4.12 11.18 15.96
N GLU A 191 3.15 11.97 15.49
CA GLU A 191 2.96 13.36 15.93
C GLU A 191 2.55 13.45 17.41
N GLU A 192 1.63 12.60 17.87
CA GLU A 192 1.24 12.54 19.27
C GLU A 192 2.42 12.19 20.19
N LEU A 193 3.27 11.24 19.78
CA LEU A 193 4.48 10.88 20.52
C LEU A 193 5.46 12.04 20.59
N VAL A 194 5.68 12.77 19.49
CA VAL A 194 6.56 13.95 19.47
C VAL A 194 6.06 15.02 20.44
N ILE A 195 4.75 15.27 20.46
CA ILE A 195 4.15 16.25 21.39
C ILE A 195 4.31 15.78 22.84
N LYS A 196 4.08 14.49 23.13
CA LYS A 196 4.27 13.92 24.47
C LYS A 196 5.73 14.00 24.93
N ASP A 197 6.69 13.66 24.07
CA ASP A 197 8.12 13.76 24.37
C ASP A 197 8.55 15.20 24.64
N ALA A 198 8.03 16.16 23.88
CA ALA A 198 8.28 17.58 24.13
C ALA A 198 7.74 18.02 25.49
N LYS A 199 6.50 17.63 25.84
CA LYS A 199 5.91 17.90 27.17
C LYS A 199 6.74 17.28 28.30
N LEU A 200 7.14 16.02 28.18
CA LEU A 200 7.96 15.33 29.19
C LEU A 200 9.32 16.00 29.40
N LYS A 201 9.98 16.44 28.32
CA LYS A 201 11.25 17.17 28.41
C LYS A 201 11.09 18.52 29.14
N ALA A 202 10.01 19.26 28.86
CA ALA A 202 9.72 20.51 29.55
C ALA A 202 9.53 20.31 31.06
N ILE A 203 8.72 19.31 31.44
CA ILE A 203 8.50 18.94 32.86
C ILE A 203 9.82 18.53 33.53
N SER A 204 10.64 17.71 32.86
CA SER A 204 11.93 17.28 33.40
C SER A 204 12.89 18.46 33.60
N TRP A 205 12.87 19.47 32.72
CA TRP A 205 13.67 20.68 32.84
C TRP A 205 13.23 21.52 34.05
N LEU A 206 11.92 21.77 34.19
CA LEU A 206 11.34 22.52 35.31
C LEU A 206 11.68 21.86 36.66
N ASN A 207 11.53 20.54 36.75
CA ASN A 207 11.86 19.77 37.96
C ASN A 207 13.34 19.85 38.35
N SER A 208 14.25 19.86 37.37
CA SER A 208 15.68 19.80 37.65
C SER A 208 16.31 21.16 37.91
N HIS A 209 15.82 22.20 37.22
CA HIS A 209 16.46 23.51 37.22
C HIS A 209 15.68 24.54 38.03
N GLU A 210 14.36 24.59 37.88
CA GLU A 210 13.55 25.62 38.53
C GLU A 210 13.19 25.23 39.96
N ILE A 211 12.83 23.97 40.25
CA ILE A 211 12.57 23.53 41.65
C ILE A 211 13.84 23.57 42.51
N ARG A 212 15.01 23.25 41.92
CA ARG A 212 16.26 23.14 42.69
C ARG A 212 16.69 24.48 43.31
N LYS A 213 16.43 25.60 42.64
CA LYS A 213 16.80 26.94 43.12
C LYS A 213 16.14 27.29 44.46
N PRO A 214 14.81 27.33 44.61
CA PRO A 214 14.18 27.64 45.88
C PRO A 214 14.45 26.57 46.93
N VAL A 215 14.55 25.29 46.56
CA VAL A 215 14.91 24.21 47.51
C VAL A 215 16.31 24.41 48.10
N ALA A 216 17.30 24.76 47.27
CA ALA A 216 18.65 25.05 47.77
C ALA A 216 18.67 26.27 48.69
N SER A 217 17.92 27.32 48.34
CA SER A 217 17.77 28.52 49.18
C SER A 217 17.09 28.20 50.52
N ILE A 218 16.00 27.43 50.51
CA ILE A 218 15.30 26.97 51.72
C ILE A 218 16.25 26.16 52.61
N LEU A 219 17.01 25.21 52.05
CA LEU A 219 17.97 24.40 52.81
C LEU A 219 19.07 25.29 53.44
N ALA A 220 19.59 26.27 52.70
CA ALA A 220 20.59 27.19 53.20
C ALA A 220 20.05 28.07 54.34
N ILE A 221 18.84 28.62 54.19
CA ILE A 221 18.19 29.43 55.23
C ILE A 221 17.89 28.59 56.47
N THR A 222 17.39 27.37 56.29
CA THR A 222 17.13 26.44 57.40
C THR A 222 18.42 26.12 58.17
N ALA A 223 19.53 25.87 57.47
CA ALA A 223 20.82 25.62 58.09
C ALA A 223 21.36 26.85 58.86
N LEU A 224 21.13 28.07 58.36
CA LEU A 224 21.48 29.29 59.08
C LEU A 224 20.67 29.48 60.37
N ILE A 225 19.38 29.14 60.33
CA ILE A 225 18.50 29.19 61.51
C ILE A 225 18.95 28.17 62.57
N ASP A 226 19.33 26.96 62.14
CA ASP A 226 19.76 25.87 63.04
C ASP A 226 21.14 26.12 63.69
N ALA A 227 22.00 26.91 63.03
CA ALA A 227 23.35 27.24 63.51
C ALA A 227 23.38 28.31 64.64
N GLU A 228 22.27 28.54 65.36
CA GLU A 228 22.15 29.54 66.44
C GLU A 228 22.57 30.97 66.03
N TYR A 229 22.09 31.45 64.88
CA TYR A 229 22.33 32.82 64.41
C TYR A 229 21.72 33.87 65.34
N ASP A 230 22.28 35.10 65.31
CA ASP A 230 21.81 36.23 66.11
C ASP A 230 20.29 36.45 65.96
N THR A 231 19.57 36.46 67.08
CA THR A 231 18.10 36.60 67.13
C THR A 231 17.57 37.84 66.40
N ALA A 232 18.43 38.84 66.17
CA ALA A 232 18.11 40.05 65.40
C ALA A 232 17.80 39.77 63.92
N ASP A 233 18.40 38.75 63.31
CA ASP A 233 18.24 38.44 61.87
C ASP A 233 17.13 37.42 61.59
N LEU A 234 16.60 36.77 62.62
CA LEU A 234 15.57 35.73 62.51
C LEU A 234 14.31 36.18 61.73
N PRO A 235 13.75 37.40 61.94
CA PRO A 235 12.61 37.86 61.15
C PRO A 235 12.92 37.95 59.66
N LYS A 236 14.15 38.34 59.30
CA LYS A 236 14.60 38.48 57.91
C LYS A 236 14.78 37.13 57.24
N LEU A 237 15.33 36.15 57.96
CA LEU A 237 15.48 34.77 57.49
C LEU A 237 14.11 34.11 57.29
N ILE A 238 13.15 34.34 58.18
CA ILE A 238 11.77 33.85 58.03
C ILE A 238 11.09 34.48 56.81
N GLU A 239 11.25 35.80 56.58
CA GLU A 239 10.72 36.49 55.39
C GLU A 239 11.28 35.87 54.09
N LEU A 240 12.60 35.62 54.04
CA LEU A 240 13.26 34.98 52.89
C LEU A 240 12.78 33.53 52.69
N LEU A 241 12.63 32.76 53.77
CA LEU A 241 12.11 31.39 53.72
C LEU A 241 10.70 31.35 53.13
N GLN A 242 9.82 32.26 53.60
CA GLN A 242 8.46 32.40 53.09
C GLN A 242 8.45 32.75 51.60
N SER A 243 9.30 33.69 51.17
CA SER A 243 9.44 34.05 49.76
C SER A 243 9.85 32.86 48.89
N CYS A 244 10.88 32.10 49.29
CA CYS A 244 11.31 30.92 48.54
C CYS A 244 10.26 29.81 48.53
N THR A 245 9.47 29.68 49.60
CA THR A 245 8.39 28.68 49.68
C THR A 245 7.25 29.04 48.73
N LEU A 246 6.88 30.33 48.64
CA LEU A 246 5.88 30.82 47.68
C LEU A 246 6.35 30.68 46.23
N GLU A 247 7.64 30.93 45.97
CA GLU A 247 8.24 30.73 44.65
C GLU A 247 8.19 29.24 44.24
N LEU A 248 8.54 28.33 45.16
CA LEU A 248 8.45 26.90 44.94
C LEU A 248 7.01 26.44 44.68
N ASP A 249 6.05 26.93 45.46
CA ASP A 249 4.63 26.62 45.29
C ASP A 249 4.11 27.06 43.91
N HIS A 250 4.50 28.27 43.47
CA HIS A 250 4.19 28.75 42.14
C HIS A 250 4.77 27.85 41.03
N ILE A 251 6.04 27.43 41.15
CA ILE A 251 6.69 26.54 40.18
C ILE A 251 5.98 25.17 40.12
N ILE A 252 5.58 24.62 41.27
CA ILE A 252 4.82 23.36 41.35
C ILE A 252 3.47 23.51 40.64
N HIS A 253 2.78 24.63 40.85
CA HIS A 253 1.52 24.93 40.15
C HIS A 253 1.70 24.99 38.63
N VAL A 254 2.74 25.68 38.14
CA VAL A 254 3.05 25.76 36.70
C VAL A 254 3.30 24.36 36.12
N ILE A 255 4.09 23.52 36.80
CA ILE A 255 4.34 22.14 36.35
C ILE A 255 3.04 21.33 36.30
N ASN A 256 2.19 21.45 37.32
CA ASN A 256 0.95 20.69 37.40
C ASN A 256 -0.06 21.11 36.32
N ASP A 257 -0.13 22.40 36.00
CA ASP A 257 -0.95 22.92 34.90
C ASP A 257 -0.44 22.40 33.55
N GLU A 258 0.87 22.35 33.35
CA GLU A 258 1.49 21.85 32.13
C GLU A 258 1.24 20.34 31.91
N VAL A 259 1.25 19.56 33.00
CA VAL A 259 0.87 18.14 33.02
C VAL A 259 -0.63 17.93 32.77
N SER A 260 -1.47 18.82 33.31
CA SER A 260 -2.94 18.67 33.29
C SER A 260 -3.59 19.21 32.01
N SER A 261 -2.86 20.01 31.21
CA SER A 261 -3.33 20.49 29.92
C SER A 261 -3.51 19.34 28.91
N LYS A 262 -4.77 19.00 28.61
CA LYS A 262 -5.14 18.02 27.58
C LYS A 262 -4.71 18.48 26.19
#